data_AF-A0A660UNV2-F1
#
_entry.id   AF-A0A660UNV2-F1
#
_cell.length_a   1.000
_cell.length_b   1.000
_cell.length_c   1.000
_cell.angle_alpha   90.00
_cell.angle_beta   90.00
_cell.angle_gamma   90.00
#
_symmetry.space_group_name_H-M   'P 1'
#
loop_
_entity.id
_entity.type
_entity.pdbx_description
1 polymer ?
#
loop_
_entity_poly.entity_id
_entity_poly.type
_entity_poly.pdbx_seq_one_letter_code
_entity_poly.pdbx_strand_id
1 'polypeptide(L)'
;YEKNTDAEGNSRINVNKATEKRLRRALGISASYAKWIVDNRKKGFKGIGELISKNSPATPKKKGNSRDSDQAEPLDMETFFRIADKITVTDEKLIPGKVNVNTAPAAVLLALFEGNEQVAADVIAYRSGLTDGMADIGDLGQVKSFAKKNVAKNFIDRLTTRSSVFTIHSSAQAHATGALGKVEAVVDRDKSPAQILYWRAGADY
;
A
#
# COMPACT_ATOMS: atom_id res chain seq x y z
N TYR A 1 -0.11 2.66 -11.99
CA TYR A 1 0.79 3.35 -11.03
C TYR A 1 -0.06 3.83 -9.85
N GLU A 2 0.56 4.23 -8.75
CA GLU A 2 -0.09 5.01 -7.69
C GLU A 2 0.66 6.33 -7.49
N LYS A 3 -0.04 7.37 -7.00
CA LYS A 3 0.61 8.59 -6.51
C LYS A 3 1.39 8.28 -5.23
N ASN A 4 2.54 8.94 -5.05
CA ASN A 4 3.35 8.84 -3.84
C ASN A 4 2.79 9.71 -2.70
N THR A 5 1.52 9.47 -2.38
CA THR A 5 0.76 10.14 -1.33
C THR A 5 0.08 9.10 -0.44
N ASP A 6 -0.17 9.45 0.82
CA ASP A 6 -0.94 8.64 1.76
C ASP A 6 -2.47 8.77 1.53
N ALA A 7 -3.27 8.10 2.36
CA ALA A 7 -4.73 8.05 2.27
C ALA A 7 -5.39 9.41 2.51
N GLU A 8 -4.71 10.28 3.26
CA GLU A 8 -5.14 11.63 3.57
C GLU A 8 -4.77 12.63 2.45
N GLY A 9 -4.04 12.17 1.42
CA GLY A 9 -3.60 12.99 0.30
C GLY A 9 -2.27 13.71 0.53
N ASN A 10 -1.57 13.44 1.64
CA ASN A 10 -0.27 14.04 1.93
C ASN A 10 0.85 13.30 1.20
N SER A 11 1.90 14.01 0.79
CA SER A 11 3.11 13.36 0.25
C SER A 11 3.75 12.44 1.29
N ARG A 12 4.06 11.20 0.89
CA ARG A 12 4.71 10.22 1.77
C ARG A 12 6.10 10.68 2.19
N ILE A 13 6.50 10.31 3.40
CA ILE A 13 7.81 10.66 3.95
C ILE A 13 8.86 9.69 3.43
N ASN A 14 9.85 10.21 2.69
CA ASN A 14 10.99 9.43 2.25
C ASN A 14 11.92 9.10 3.43
N VAL A 15 11.92 7.84 3.90
CA VAL A 15 12.72 7.40 5.04
C VAL A 15 14.23 7.41 4.76
N ASN A 16 14.63 7.35 3.48
CA ASN A 16 16.03 7.45 3.09
C ASN A 16 16.59 8.88 3.21
N LYS A 17 15.73 9.90 3.27
CA LYS A 17 16.15 11.32 3.29
C LYS A 17 15.70 12.08 4.53
N ALA A 18 14.61 11.67 5.17
CA ALA A 18 14.08 12.38 6.34
C ALA A 18 15.06 12.38 7.52
N THR A 19 15.09 13.49 8.28
CA THR A 19 15.82 13.57 9.56
C THR A 19 15.01 12.91 10.67
N GLU A 20 15.65 12.55 11.78
CA GLU A 20 14.96 12.00 12.96
C GLU A 20 13.83 12.91 13.43
N LYS A 21 14.09 14.22 13.52
CA LYS A 21 13.08 15.23 13.89
C LYS A 21 11.88 15.22 12.93
N ARG A 22 12.12 15.07 11.62
CA ARG A 22 11.05 15.00 10.62
C ARG A 22 10.25 13.70 10.77
N LEU A 23 10.92 12.56 10.94
CA LEU A 23 10.27 11.26 11.15
C LEU A 23 9.36 11.28 12.38
N ARG A 24 9.86 11.75 13.52
CA ARG A 24 9.09 11.87 14.77
C ARG A 24 7.84 12.74 14.60
N ARG A 25 8.01 13.94 14.05
CA ARG A 25 6.92 14.92 13.91
C ARG A 25 5.87 14.47 12.90
N ALA A 26 6.29 13.92 11.76
CA ALA A 26 5.37 13.55 10.70
C ALA A 26 4.67 12.20 10.93
N LEU A 27 5.36 11.23 11.57
CA LEU A 27 4.85 9.86 11.72
C LEU A 27 4.36 9.57 13.15
N GLY A 28 4.58 10.46 14.10
CA GLY A 28 4.24 10.26 15.51
C GLY A 28 4.96 9.03 16.10
N ILE A 29 6.23 8.83 15.75
CA ILE A 29 7.07 7.72 16.25
C ILE A 29 8.04 8.22 17.33
N SER A 30 8.54 7.30 18.16
CA SER A 30 9.51 7.59 19.22
C SER A 30 10.85 8.08 18.66
N ALA A 31 11.65 8.71 19.52
CA ALA A 31 13.03 9.04 19.18
C ALA A 31 13.86 7.79 18.88
N SER A 32 13.70 6.71 19.65
CA SER A 32 14.41 5.45 19.43
C SER A 32 14.13 4.83 18.06
N TYR A 33 12.89 4.86 17.58
CA TYR A 33 12.52 4.39 16.24
C TYR A 33 13.06 5.30 15.14
N ALA A 34 12.92 6.61 15.29
CA ALA A 34 13.43 7.56 14.29
C ALA A 34 14.96 7.45 14.14
N LYS A 35 15.67 7.34 15.28
CA LYS A 35 17.10 7.10 15.33
C LYS A 35 17.49 5.79 14.66
N TRP A 36 16.78 4.70 14.95
CA TRP A 36 17.03 3.41 14.31
C TRP A 36 16.89 3.45 12.80
N ILE A 37 15.87 4.12 12.27
CA ILE A 37 15.67 4.30 10.83
C ILE A 37 16.89 5.01 10.20
N VAL A 38 17.34 6.11 10.82
CA VAL A 38 18.48 6.88 10.34
C VAL A 38 19.78 6.10 10.44
N ASP A 39 19.99 5.35 11.52
CA ASP A 39 21.20 4.55 11.75
C ASP A 39 21.26 3.33 10.81
N ASN A 40 20.10 2.76 10.42
CA ASN A 40 20.05 1.51 9.64
C ASN A 40 19.84 1.71 8.13
N ARG A 41 19.46 2.91 7.66
CA ARG A 41 19.26 3.13 6.21
C ARG A 41 20.52 2.97 5.37
N LYS A 42 21.74 3.09 5.94
CA LYS A 42 23.05 2.92 5.25
C LYS A 42 23.05 3.45 3.79
N LYS A 43 23.04 2.56 2.78
CA LYS A 43 23.06 2.88 1.33
C LYS A 43 21.66 3.23 0.76
N GLY A 44 20.67 3.42 1.61
CA GLY A 44 19.25 3.56 1.30
C GLY A 44 18.53 2.20 1.33
N PHE A 45 17.38 2.18 1.99
CA PHE A 45 16.42 1.08 1.92
C PHE A 45 15.88 0.92 0.49
N LYS A 46 15.71 -0.31 0.01
CA LYS A 46 15.11 -0.60 -1.31
C LYS A 46 13.60 -0.61 -1.32
N GLY A 47 13.00 -0.85 -0.16
CA GLY A 47 11.56 -0.87 0.05
C GLY A 47 11.24 -0.60 1.52
N ILE A 48 10.01 -0.20 1.81
CA ILE A 48 9.59 0.04 3.20
C ILE A 48 9.60 -1.27 4.00
N GLY A 49 9.48 -2.43 3.36
CA GLY A 49 9.62 -3.73 4.01
C GLY A 49 10.97 -3.91 4.70
N GLU A 50 12.03 -3.22 4.28
CA GLU A 50 13.35 -3.29 4.91
C GLU A 50 13.41 -2.64 6.30
N LEU A 51 12.41 -1.82 6.67
CA LEU A 51 12.24 -1.31 8.03
C LEU A 51 11.85 -2.41 9.02
N ILE A 52 11.34 -3.55 8.52
CA ILE A 52 11.12 -4.75 9.32
C ILE A 52 12.43 -5.51 9.46
N SER A 53 12.95 -5.55 10.69
CA SER A 53 14.17 -6.27 11.05
C SER A 53 13.86 -7.64 11.64
N LYS A 54 14.87 -8.52 11.72
CA LYS A 54 14.73 -9.81 12.42
C LYS A 54 14.30 -9.63 13.89
N ASN A 55 14.79 -8.56 14.52
CA ASN A 55 14.58 -8.24 15.93
C ASN A 55 13.41 -7.28 16.18
N SER A 56 12.63 -6.93 15.17
CA SER A 56 11.45 -6.06 15.31
C SER A 56 10.43 -6.71 16.25
N PRO A 57 10.05 -6.10 17.40
CA PRO A 57 9.08 -6.71 18.29
C PRO A 57 7.66 -6.70 17.66
N ALA A 58 6.73 -7.47 18.23
CA ALA A 58 5.36 -7.48 17.73
C ALA A 58 4.63 -6.17 18.08
N THR A 59 4.78 -5.70 19.31
CA THR A 59 4.15 -4.50 19.85
C THR A 59 5.20 -3.52 20.38
N PRO A 60 4.86 -2.24 20.56
CA PRO A 60 5.74 -1.27 21.20
C PRO A 60 6.12 -1.74 22.60
N LYS A 61 7.37 -1.52 23.00
CA LYS A 61 7.76 -1.77 24.40
C LYS A 61 7.03 -0.76 25.29
N LYS A 62 6.39 -1.25 26.37
CA LYS A 62 5.81 -0.36 27.39
C LYS A 62 6.91 0.59 27.86
N LYS A 63 6.63 1.89 27.87
CA LYS A 63 7.51 2.90 28.47
C LYS A 63 7.76 2.50 29.92
N GLY A 64 8.91 1.88 30.20
CA GLY A 64 9.44 1.88 31.56
C GLY A 64 9.78 3.32 31.96
N ASN A 65 9.93 3.59 33.25
CA ASN A 65 10.30 4.91 33.81
C ASN A 65 11.63 5.51 33.29
N SER A 66 12.26 4.91 32.28
CA SER A 66 13.37 5.50 31.55
C SER A 66 12.87 6.59 30.62
N ARG A 67 12.95 7.83 31.10
CA ARG A 67 13.06 9.05 30.28
C ARG A 67 14.03 8.76 29.13
N ASP A 68 13.57 8.95 27.89
CA ASP A 68 14.37 8.94 26.65
C ASP A 68 15.60 8.03 26.69
N SER A 69 15.43 6.72 26.45
CA SER A 69 16.57 5.95 25.98
C SER A 69 16.95 6.49 24.60
N ASP A 70 18.07 7.20 24.52
CA ASP A 70 18.66 7.71 23.27
C ASP A 70 19.21 6.57 22.38
N GLN A 71 18.90 5.32 22.72
CA GLN A 71 19.31 4.13 21.99
C GLN A 71 18.37 3.86 20.81
N ALA A 72 18.98 3.55 19.67
CA ALA A 72 18.27 3.11 18.48
C ALA A 72 17.55 1.77 18.73
N GLU A 73 16.24 1.72 18.49
CA GLU A 73 15.45 0.50 18.64
C GLU A 73 14.77 0.10 17.33
N PRO A 74 14.79 -1.19 16.95
CA PRO A 74 14.03 -1.66 15.79
C PRO A 74 12.54 -1.35 15.90
N LEU A 75 11.95 -0.94 14.78
CA LEU A 75 10.52 -0.66 14.68
C LEU A 75 9.72 -1.92 15.00
N ASP A 76 8.68 -1.80 15.84
CA ASP A 76 7.74 -2.87 16.09
C ASP A 76 6.73 -3.02 14.94
N MET A 77 6.08 -4.19 14.85
CA MET A 77 5.16 -4.48 13.74
C MET A 77 3.89 -3.63 13.77
N GLU A 78 3.34 -3.35 14.96
CA GLU A 78 2.16 -2.50 15.11
C GLU A 78 2.45 -1.07 14.63
N THR A 79 3.56 -0.48 15.07
CA THR A 79 4.01 0.83 14.60
C THR A 79 4.33 0.81 13.10
N PHE A 80 4.96 -0.25 12.58
CA PHE A 80 5.24 -0.38 11.16
C PHE A 80 3.96 -0.27 10.32
N PHE A 81 2.93 -1.08 10.63
CA PHE A 81 1.68 -1.05 9.89
C PHE A 81 0.95 0.29 10.05
N ARG A 82 0.97 0.89 11.25
CA ARG A 82 0.39 2.22 11.51
C ARG A 82 0.98 3.32 10.63
N ILE A 83 2.25 3.21 10.24
CA ILE A 83 2.92 4.24 9.42
C ILE A 83 3.12 3.82 7.96
N ALA A 84 2.80 2.57 7.60
CA ALA A 84 3.20 1.97 6.31
C ALA A 84 2.73 2.78 5.11
N ASP A 85 1.52 3.34 5.16
CA ASP A 85 1.00 4.18 4.07
C ASP A 85 1.58 5.60 4.04
N LYS A 86 2.18 6.07 5.14
CA LYS A 86 2.74 7.42 5.28
C LYS A 86 4.22 7.52 4.88
N ILE A 87 4.85 6.40 4.52
CA ILE A 87 6.28 6.31 4.25
C ILE A 87 6.58 5.79 2.84
N THR A 88 7.75 6.17 2.32
CA THR A 88 8.27 5.73 1.03
C THR A 88 9.79 5.69 1.07
N VAL A 89 10.42 5.08 0.08
CA VAL A 89 11.88 5.04 -0.09
C VAL A 89 12.37 5.93 -1.25
N THR A 90 11.45 6.54 -1.99
CA THR A 90 11.72 7.34 -3.19
C THR A 90 10.99 8.67 -3.16
N ASP A 91 11.54 9.68 -3.83
CA ASP A 91 10.88 10.98 -4.06
C ASP A 91 10.10 11.02 -5.39
N GLU A 92 10.10 9.91 -6.14
CA GLU A 92 9.30 9.81 -7.36
C GLU A 92 7.83 10.12 -7.06
N LYS A 93 7.20 10.92 -7.93
CA LYS A 93 5.79 11.31 -7.73
C LYS A 93 4.83 10.15 -7.95
N LEU A 94 5.24 9.16 -8.76
CA LEU A 94 4.45 8.01 -9.14
C LEU A 94 5.22 6.74 -8.84
N ILE A 95 4.55 5.75 -8.25
CA ILE A 95 5.12 4.43 -7.96
C ILE A 95 4.48 3.41 -8.90
N PRO A 96 5.25 2.76 -9.80
CA PRO A 96 4.72 1.77 -10.72
C PRO A 96 4.55 0.39 -10.07
N GLY A 97 3.83 -0.50 -10.76
CA GLY A 97 3.91 -1.94 -10.50
C GLY A 97 3.25 -2.47 -9.22
N LYS A 98 2.37 -1.69 -8.57
CA LYS A 98 1.66 -2.12 -7.36
C LYS A 98 0.31 -2.77 -7.67
N VAL A 99 -0.01 -3.81 -6.91
CA VAL A 99 -1.27 -4.56 -6.98
C VAL A 99 -2.25 -4.01 -5.95
N ASN A 100 -3.46 -3.67 -6.38
CA ASN A 100 -4.51 -3.20 -5.48
C ASN A 100 -5.14 -4.40 -4.73
N VAL A 101 -4.90 -4.49 -3.42
CA VAL A 101 -5.42 -5.59 -2.58
C VAL A 101 -6.93 -5.61 -2.46
N ASN A 102 -7.61 -4.49 -2.69
CA ASN A 102 -9.07 -4.43 -2.63
C ASN A 102 -9.73 -5.05 -3.86
N THR A 103 -9.05 -5.08 -5.01
CA THR A 103 -9.64 -5.52 -6.29
C THR A 103 -8.93 -6.69 -6.95
N ALA A 104 -7.71 -7.04 -6.52
CA ALA A 104 -6.94 -8.13 -7.12
C ALA A 104 -7.68 -9.49 -7.03
N PRO A 105 -7.83 -10.23 -8.14
CA PRO A 105 -8.37 -11.59 -8.12
C PRO A 105 -7.51 -12.56 -7.31
N ALA A 106 -8.09 -13.67 -6.87
CA ALA A 106 -7.39 -14.69 -6.07
C ALA A 106 -6.13 -15.23 -6.77
N ALA A 107 -6.20 -15.51 -8.07
CA ALA A 107 -5.04 -15.97 -8.83
C ALA A 107 -3.88 -14.94 -8.84
N VAL A 108 -4.19 -13.64 -8.88
CA VAL A 108 -3.18 -12.57 -8.83
C VAL A 108 -2.53 -12.51 -7.45
N LEU A 109 -3.32 -12.59 -6.37
CA LEU A 109 -2.78 -12.61 -5.01
C LEU A 109 -1.94 -13.87 -4.75
N LEU A 110 -2.39 -15.03 -5.21
CA LEU A 110 -1.64 -16.28 -5.09
C LEU A 110 -0.28 -16.20 -5.81
N ALA A 111 -0.27 -15.70 -7.04
CA ALA A 111 0.97 -15.50 -7.79
C ALA A 111 1.88 -14.47 -7.11
N LEU A 112 1.32 -13.37 -6.61
CA LEU A 112 2.06 -12.31 -5.94
C LEU A 112 2.74 -12.82 -4.65
N PHE A 113 2.04 -13.65 -3.88
CA PHE A 113 2.52 -14.26 -2.65
C PHE A 113 3.27 -15.58 -2.91
N GLU A 114 3.77 -15.78 -4.13
CA GLU A 114 4.67 -16.87 -4.50
C GLU A 114 4.08 -18.25 -4.16
N GLY A 115 2.77 -18.42 -4.40
CA GLY A 115 2.04 -19.67 -4.15
C GLY A 115 1.56 -19.85 -2.70
N ASN A 116 1.71 -18.86 -1.82
CA ASN A 116 1.21 -18.95 -0.45
C ASN A 116 -0.32 -18.79 -0.39
N GLU A 117 -1.03 -19.91 -0.51
CA GLU A 117 -2.50 -19.99 -0.48
C GLU A 117 -3.10 -19.39 0.79
N GLN A 118 -2.49 -19.65 1.96
CA GLN A 118 -3.00 -19.15 3.23
C GLN A 118 -3.00 -17.62 3.27
N VAL A 119 -1.89 -16.98 2.86
CA VAL A 119 -1.80 -15.51 2.86
C VAL A 119 -2.80 -14.92 1.85
N ALA A 120 -2.92 -15.50 0.65
CA ALA A 120 -3.88 -15.05 -0.34
C ALA A 120 -5.33 -15.16 0.16
N ALA A 121 -5.69 -16.31 0.75
CA ALA A 121 -7.02 -16.57 1.28
C ALA A 121 -7.35 -15.64 2.45
N ASP A 122 -6.42 -15.42 3.38
CA ASP A 122 -6.66 -14.54 4.54
C ASP A 122 -6.82 -13.07 4.13
N VAL A 123 -6.07 -12.60 3.14
CA VAL A 123 -6.24 -11.23 2.58
C VAL A 123 -7.62 -11.08 1.95
N ILE A 124 -8.09 -12.09 1.19
CA ILE A 124 -9.43 -12.09 0.59
C ILE A 124 -10.50 -12.15 1.66
N ALA A 125 -10.36 -13.02 2.65
CA ALA A 125 -11.31 -13.16 3.74
C ALA A 125 -11.43 -11.85 4.52
N TYR A 126 -10.29 -11.21 4.84
CA TYR A 126 -10.26 -9.94 5.54
C TYR A 126 -10.96 -8.83 4.73
N ARG A 127 -10.60 -8.61 3.45
CA ARG A 127 -11.24 -7.56 2.65
C ARG A 127 -12.73 -7.80 2.41
N SER A 128 -13.16 -9.07 2.33
CA SER A 128 -14.58 -9.42 2.11
C SER A 128 -15.44 -9.18 3.35
N GLY A 129 -14.82 -9.10 4.53
CA GLY A 129 -15.48 -8.72 5.78
C GLY A 129 -15.60 -7.21 6.01
N LEU A 130 -15.03 -6.39 5.12
CA LEU A 130 -15.07 -4.93 5.22
C LEU A 130 -16.12 -4.36 4.26
N THR A 131 -16.92 -3.41 4.73
CA THR A 131 -17.92 -2.72 3.90
C THR A 131 -17.26 -1.92 2.77
N ASP A 132 -16.19 -1.18 3.09
CA ASP A 132 -15.53 -0.25 2.17
C ASP A 132 -14.17 -0.77 1.66
N GLY A 133 -13.81 -2.01 2.01
CA GLY A 133 -12.47 -2.56 1.79
C GLY A 133 -11.41 -1.98 2.74
N MET A 134 -10.15 -2.30 2.47
CA MET A 134 -9.01 -1.75 3.23
C MET A 134 -8.82 -0.28 2.87
N ALA A 135 -8.77 0.59 3.87
CA ALA A 135 -8.58 2.03 3.70
C ALA A 135 -7.16 2.35 3.21
N ASP A 136 -6.17 1.72 3.82
CA ASP A 136 -4.77 1.88 3.44
C ASP A 136 -3.97 0.58 3.63
N ILE A 137 -2.70 0.61 3.26
CA ILE A 137 -1.87 -0.60 3.26
C ILE A 137 -1.51 -1.10 4.66
N GLY A 138 -1.68 -0.25 5.68
CA GLY A 138 -1.54 -0.57 7.09
C GLY A 138 -2.57 -1.57 7.58
N ASP A 139 -3.76 -1.62 6.97
CA ASP A 139 -4.82 -2.58 7.32
C ASP A 139 -4.39 -4.05 7.14
N LEU A 140 -3.37 -4.31 6.31
CA LEU A 140 -2.76 -5.64 6.19
C LEU A 140 -2.15 -6.13 7.51
N GLY A 141 -1.88 -5.24 8.47
CA GLY A 141 -1.49 -5.60 9.83
C GLY A 141 -2.56 -6.38 10.60
N GLN A 142 -3.83 -6.29 10.19
CA GLN A 142 -4.93 -7.07 10.78
C GLN A 142 -5.01 -8.50 10.21
N VAL A 143 -4.36 -8.75 9.07
CA VAL A 143 -4.30 -10.08 8.45
C VAL A 143 -3.16 -10.87 9.10
N LYS A 144 -3.49 -11.74 10.06
CA LYS A 144 -2.50 -12.47 10.89
C LYS A 144 -1.40 -13.18 10.09
N SER A 145 -1.74 -13.81 8.96
CA SER A 145 -0.76 -14.49 8.11
C SER A 145 0.16 -13.51 7.37
N PHE A 146 -0.35 -12.36 6.96
CA PHE A 146 0.42 -11.29 6.33
C PHE A 146 1.30 -10.53 7.34
N ALA A 147 0.78 -10.26 8.55
CA ALA A 147 1.47 -9.54 9.61
C ALA A 147 2.72 -10.26 10.14
N LYS A 148 2.96 -11.51 9.74
CA LYS A 148 4.23 -12.20 9.98
C LYS A 148 5.38 -11.43 9.33
N LYS A 149 6.43 -11.13 10.10
CA LYS A 149 7.56 -10.27 9.67
C LYS A 149 8.12 -10.62 8.30
N ASN A 150 8.35 -11.90 8.03
CA ASN A 150 8.91 -12.38 6.76
C ASN A 150 7.95 -12.16 5.58
N VAL A 151 6.65 -12.33 5.79
CA VAL A 151 5.62 -12.11 4.75
C VAL A 151 5.50 -10.61 4.47
N ALA A 152 5.25 -9.81 5.50
CA ALA A 152 5.14 -8.35 5.38
C ALA A 152 6.39 -7.75 4.71
N LYS A 153 7.58 -8.12 5.19
CA LYS A 153 8.86 -7.65 4.64
C LYS A 153 9.01 -7.93 3.14
N ASN A 154 8.58 -9.09 2.68
CA ASN A 154 8.81 -9.52 1.30
C ASN A 154 7.79 -8.93 0.31
N PHE A 155 6.57 -8.64 0.77
CA PHE A 155 5.46 -8.37 -0.13
C PHE A 155 4.82 -6.99 0.00
N ILE A 156 4.99 -6.27 1.13
CA ILE A 156 4.33 -4.97 1.36
C ILE A 156 4.61 -3.94 0.26
N ASP A 157 5.83 -3.94 -0.28
CA ASP A 157 6.26 -2.99 -1.33
C ASP A 157 5.56 -3.20 -2.68
N ARG A 158 4.97 -4.38 -2.91
CA ARG A 158 4.27 -4.73 -4.15
C ARG A 158 2.78 -4.38 -4.11
N LEU A 159 2.30 -3.85 -2.99
CA LEU A 159 0.88 -3.69 -2.70
C LEU A 159 0.45 -2.22 -2.57
N THR A 160 -0.83 -1.98 -2.83
CA THR A 160 -1.55 -0.72 -2.60
C THR A 160 -3.02 -1.01 -2.31
N THR A 161 -3.77 -0.04 -1.80
CA THR A 161 -5.25 -0.05 -1.74
C THR A 161 -5.88 0.83 -2.81
N ARG A 162 -5.05 1.51 -3.63
CA ARG A 162 -5.46 2.57 -4.55
C ARG A 162 -5.36 2.17 -6.01
N SER A 163 -6.16 2.82 -6.85
CA SER A 163 -6.08 2.73 -8.31
C SER A 163 -6.34 4.09 -8.96
N SER A 164 -5.53 4.40 -9.96
CA SER A 164 -5.66 5.63 -10.77
C SER A 164 -6.24 5.36 -12.16
N VAL A 165 -6.10 4.12 -12.65
CA VAL A 165 -6.55 3.69 -13.98
C VAL A 165 -7.72 2.71 -13.84
N PHE A 166 -8.77 2.94 -14.60
CA PHE A 166 -10.01 2.16 -14.59
C PHE A 166 -10.41 1.77 -16.00
N THR A 167 -11.05 0.61 -16.15
CA THR A 167 -11.75 0.24 -17.39
C THR A 167 -13.25 0.47 -17.19
N ILE A 168 -13.85 1.29 -18.04
CA ILE A 168 -15.28 1.56 -18.09
C ILE A 168 -15.87 0.74 -19.23
N HIS A 169 -16.88 -0.08 -18.92
CA HIS A 169 -17.70 -0.77 -19.90
C HIS A 169 -19.06 -0.07 -19.95
N SER A 170 -19.42 0.46 -21.12
CA SER A 170 -20.72 1.08 -21.40
C SER A 170 -21.47 0.23 -22.42
N SER A 171 -22.78 0.08 -22.23
CA SER A 171 -23.66 -0.64 -23.15
C SER A 171 -24.94 0.16 -23.34
N ALA A 172 -25.40 0.30 -24.58
CA ALA A 172 -26.59 1.05 -24.94
C ALA A 172 -27.40 0.30 -25.97
N GLN A 173 -28.73 0.36 -25.85
CA GLN A 173 -29.66 -0.25 -26.79
C GLN A 173 -30.48 0.83 -27.51
N ALA A 174 -30.54 0.76 -28.84
CA ALA A 174 -31.36 1.66 -29.64
C ALA A 174 -32.83 1.26 -29.56
N HIS A 175 -33.70 2.16 -29.08
CA HIS A 175 -35.13 1.88 -28.94
C HIS A 175 -35.82 1.51 -30.26
N ALA A 176 -35.43 2.15 -31.37
CA ALA A 176 -36.08 1.95 -32.66
C ALA A 176 -35.73 0.62 -33.34
N THR A 177 -34.52 0.09 -33.10
CA THR A 177 -33.98 -1.07 -33.84
C THR A 177 -33.64 -2.27 -32.95
N GLY A 178 -33.59 -2.07 -31.62
CA GLY A 178 -33.08 -3.06 -30.68
C GLY A 178 -31.56 -3.26 -30.71
N ALA A 179 -30.84 -2.55 -31.59
CA ALA A 179 -29.39 -2.71 -31.76
C ALA A 179 -28.61 -2.39 -30.48
N LEU A 180 -27.62 -3.22 -30.15
CA LEU A 180 -26.79 -3.08 -28.96
C LEU A 180 -25.40 -2.54 -29.33
N GLY A 181 -25.06 -1.37 -28.80
CA GLY A 181 -23.73 -0.79 -28.86
C GLY A 181 -22.97 -1.00 -27.55
N LYS A 182 -21.70 -1.40 -27.63
CA LYS A 182 -20.81 -1.53 -26.47
C LYS A 182 -19.57 -0.66 -26.67
N VAL A 183 -19.14 -0.01 -25.59
CA VAL A 183 -17.89 0.75 -25.55
C VAL A 183 -17.09 0.30 -24.34
N GLU A 184 -15.80 0.06 -24.55
CA GLU A 184 -14.83 -0.17 -23.49
C GLU A 184 -13.81 0.97 -23.54
N ALA A 185 -13.59 1.65 -22.42
CA ALA A 185 -12.66 2.76 -22.31
C ALA A 185 -11.74 2.60 -21.10
N VAL A 186 -10.44 2.79 -21.30
CA VAL A 186 -9.45 2.88 -20.22
C VAL A 186 -9.28 4.35 -19.86
N VAL A 187 -9.52 4.68 -18.60
CA VAL A 187 -9.56 6.05 -18.08
C VAL A 187 -8.55 6.23 -16.96
N ASP A 188 -7.79 7.32 -17.02
CA ASP A 188 -6.94 7.81 -15.95
C ASP A 188 -7.68 8.90 -15.15
N ARG A 189 -7.99 8.59 -13.89
CA ARG A 189 -8.69 9.48 -12.95
C ARG A 189 -7.76 10.51 -12.29
N ASP A 190 -6.45 10.33 -12.37
CA ASP A 190 -5.51 11.19 -11.64
C ASP A 190 -5.27 12.55 -12.31
N LYS A 191 -5.84 12.77 -13.50
CA LYS A 191 -5.92 14.04 -14.23
C LYS A 191 -7.29 14.70 -13.99
N SER A 192 -7.33 16.03 -14.04
CA SER A 192 -8.57 16.81 -14.01
C SER A 192 -8.62 17.71 -15.26
N PRO A 193 -9.56 17.47 -16.20
CA PRO A 193 -10.54 16.38 -16.21
C PRO A 193 -9.86 15.00 -16.35
N ALA A 194 -10.58 13.93 -15.99
CA ALA A 194 -10.11 12.56 -16.19
C ALA A 194 -9.81 12.32 -17.68
N GLN A 195 -8.78 11.54 -17.97
CA GLN A 195 -8.28 11.36 -19.34
C GLN A 195 -8.63 9.96 -19.85
N ILE A 196 -9.23 9.86 -21.04
CA ILE A 196 -9.37 8.59 -21.76
C ILE A 196 -8.00 8.25 -22.36
N LEU A 197 -7.40 7.14 -21.92
CA LEU A 197 -6.12 6.65 -22.42
C LEU A 197 -6.30 5.80 -23.68
N TYR A 198 -7.39 5.04 -23.74
CA TYR A 198 -7.73 4.13 -24.82
C TYR A 198 -9.24 3.90 -24.83
N TRP A 199 -9.83 3.66 -26.00
CA TRP A 199 -11.20 3.16 -26.10
C TRP A 199 -11.39 2.31 -27.35
N ARG A 200 -12.39 1.41 -27.31
CA ARG A 200 -12.89 0.65 -28.44
C ARG A 200 -14.40 0.54 -28.38
N ALA A 201 -15.04 0.55 -29.55
CA ALA A 201 -16.48 0.28 -29.67
C ALA A 201 -16.69 -1.02 -30.46
N GLY A 202 -17.71 -1.78 -30.05
CA GLY A 202 -18.21 -2.96 -30.75
C GLY A 202 -19.72 -2.87 -30.93
N ALA A 203 -20.22 -3.55 -31.96
CA ALA A 203 -21.63 -3.79 -32.17
C ALA A 203 -21.85 -5.30 -32.26
N ASP A 204 -22.75 -5.84 -31.44
CA ASP A 204 -23.30 -7.18 -31.65
C ASP A 204 -24.53 -6.98 -32.55
N TYR A 205 -24.46 -7.51 -33.78
CA TYR A 205 -25.56 -7.48 -34.75
C TYR A 205 -26.38 -8.77 -34.67
#